data_AF-A0A9N9VFQ0-F1
#
_entry.id   AF-A0A9N9VFQ0-F1
#
_cell.length_a   1.000
_cell.length_b   1.000
_cell.length_c   1.000
_cell.angle_alpha   90.00
_cell.angle_beta   90.00
_cell.angle_gamma   90.00
#
_symmetry.space_group_name_H-M   'P 1'
#
loop_
_entity.id
_entity.type
_entity.pdbx_description
1 polymer ?
#
loop_
_entity_poly.entity_id
_entity_poly.type
_entity_poly.pdbx_seq_one_letter_code
_entity_poly.pdbx_strand_id
1 'polypeptide(L)'
;MSLACDRVSGHRDASYWADVAISEALRAKLHLDLVYLSPSSPIDVQRLRRRIWWCCCILDNVASLATDRTPKISEQDFDVQMLEIADFHPLTEVYGNARYHSCDNLTRRDEQNNAEDLAQVCILQATLWKVGKRNPQISTSDDDRLYNIMSQSSLLAGDLFTWLDRSLVQWYDSLPSSIRDHVITSSDGHDRRNMVILLSQTFLRVVYQMTVLKACQSRLRNLIETEFTSCFEMELCQLLADSSAKHIIRTIAAVDDKGMGHFLPPISRSIALLAANFKASAAIKQSR
;
A
#
# COMPACT_ATOMS: atom_id res chain seq x y z
N MET A 1 1.90 -13.73 -7.98
CA MET A 1 2.67 -12.64 -8.60
C MET A 1 3.82 -12.30 -7.66
N SER A 2 4.95 -13.01 -7.80
CA SER A 2 6.09 -12.90 -6.89
C SER A 2 6.91 -11.66 -7.27
N LEU A 3 6.99 -10.67 -6.37
CA LEU A 3 7.78 -9.44 -6.54
C LEU A 3 9.29 -9.68 -6.34
N ALA A 4 9.79 -10.88 -6.62
CA ALA A 4 11.22 -11.18 -6.59
C ALA A 4 11.90 -10.59 -7.84
N CYS A 5 12.20 -9.29 -7.82
CA CYS A 5 13.26 -8.76 -8.69
C CYS A 5 14.54 -8.75 -7.86
N ASP A 6 15.17 -9.92 -7.84
CA ASP A 6 16.53 -10.10 -7.35
C ASP A 6 17.51 -9.27 -8.20
N ARG A 7 18.63 -8.91 -7.59
CA ARG A 7 19.70 -8.07 -8.13
C ARG A 7 20.08 -8.47 -9.56
N VAL A 8 19.80 -7.61 -10.54
CA VAL A 8 20.45 -7.64 -11.85
C VAL A 8 21.06 -6.27 -12.11
N SER A 9 22.37 -6.27 -12.35
CA SER A 9 23.24 -5.17 -12.76
C SER A 9 22.84 -4.54 -14.11
N GLY A 10 21.61 -4.02 -14.21
CA GLY A 10 21.05 -3.48 -15.44
C GLY A 10 19.74 -2.72 -15.22
N HIS A 11 19.84 -1.44 -14.83
CA HIS A 11 18.95 -0.31 -15.16
C HIS A 11 17.41 -0.41 -14.99
N ARG A 12 16.84 -1.44 -14.37
CA ARG A 12 15.38 -1.54 -14.18
C ARG A 12 15.05 -1.77 -12.71
N ASP A 13 14.59 -0.71 -12.04
CA ASP A 13 14.15 -0.75 -10.65
C ASP A 13 12.70 -1.25 -10.52
N ALA A 14 12.20 -1.41 -9.29
CA ALA A 14 10.83 -1.87 -9.04
C ALA A 14 9.77 -0.95 -9.66
N SER A 15 10.08 0.35 -9.79
CA SER A 15 9.22 1.35 -10.41
C SER A 15 9.09 1.16 -11.92
N TYR A 16 10.19 0.81 -12.61
CA TYR A 16 10.15 0.44 -14.03
C TYR A 16 9.19 -0.71 -14.29
N TRP A 17 9.26 -1.78 -13.48
CA TRP A 17 8.40 -2.94 -13.66
C TRP A 17 6.94 -2.65 -13.29
N ALA A 18 6.69 -1.77 -12.32
CA ALA A 18 5.36 -1.25 -12.05
C ALA A 18 4.78 -0.55 -13.30
N ASP A 19 5.57 0.29 -13.95
CA ASP A 19 5.16 1.03 -15.15
C ASP A 19 4.83 0.11 -16.33
N VAL A 20 5.63 -0.94 -16.53
CA VAL A 20 5.35 -1.95 -17.56
C VAL A 20 4.04 -2.68 -17.25
N ALA A 21 3.84 -3.12 -16.01
CA ALA A 21 2.62 -3.82 -15.61
C ALA A 21 1.37 -2.95 -15.79
N ILE A 22 1.43 -1.67 -15.42
CA ILE A 22 0.34 -0.72 -15.62
C ILE A 22 0.06 -0.53 -17.11
N SER A 23 1.09 -0.35 -17.93
CA SER A 23 0.94 -0.17 -19.38
C SER A 23 0.25 -1.36 -20.04
N GLU A 24 0.63 -2.58 -19.65
CA GLU A 24 -0.01 -3.80 -20.13
C GLU A 24 -1.45 -3.94 -19.64
N ALA A 25 -1.73 -3.58 -18.39
CA ALA A 25 -3.09 -3.58 -17.85
C ALA A 25 -4.01 -2.58 -18.58
N LEU A 26 -3.50 -1.38 -18.88
CA LEU A 26 -4.22 -0.38 -19.66
C LEU A 26 -4.49 -0.87 -21.08
N ARG A 27 -3.49 -1.47 -21.75
CA ARG A 27 -3.61 -2.06 -23.09
C ARG A 27 -4.67 -3.18 -23.12
N ALA A 28 -4.75 -3.99 -22.06
CA ALA A 28 -5.76 -5.03 -21.89
C ALA A 28 -7.13 -4.51 -21.40
N LYS A 29 -7.29 -3.18 -21.29
CA LYS A 29 -8.49 -2.49 -20.81
C LYS A 29 -8.96 -2.96 -19.43
N LEU A 30 -8.01 -3.29 -18.54
CA LEU A 30 -8.32 -3.79 -17.19
C LEU A 30 -8.90 -2.69 -16.27
N HIS A 31 -8.72 -1.42 -16.63
CA HIS A 31 -9.26 -0.23 -15.95
C HIS A 31 -10.75 0.00 -16.20
N LEU A 32 -11.38 -0.80 -17.07
CA LEU A 32 -12.80 -0.71 -17.39
C LEU A 32 -13.52 -1.94 -16.84
N ASP A 33 -14.68 -1.75 -16.22
CA ASP A 33 -15.50 -2.89 -15.79
C ASP A 33 -15.97 -3.70 -17.02
N LEU A 34 -15.78 -5.02 -16.94
CA LEU A 34 -16.25 -5.93 -17.98
C LEU A 34 -17.77 -5.99 -18.04
N VAL A 35 -18.48 -5.69 -16.96
CA VAL A 35 -19.95 -5.62 -16.97
C VAL A 35 -20.43 -4.70 -18.10
N TYR A 36 -19.68 -3.63 -18.39
CA TYR A 36 -20.00 -2.68 -19.46
C TYR A 36 -19.45 -3.08 -20.83
N LEU A 37 -18.33 -3.83 -20.88
CA LEU A 37 -17.66 -4.19 -22.13
C LEU A 37 -18.15 -5.51 -22.75
N SER A 38 -18.52 -6.48 -21.91
CA SER A 38 -18.99 -7.81 -22.33
C SER A 38 -19.75 -8.48 -21.18
N PRO A 39 -21.07 -8.22 -21.05
CA PRO A 39 -21.89 -8.78 -19.96
C PRO A 39 -21.99 -10.32 -20.00
N SER A 40 -21.65 -10.94 -21.14
CA SER A 40 -21.58 -12.40 -21.32
C SER A 40 -20.25 -13.02 -20.87
N SER A 41 -19.31 -12.23 -20.35
CA SER A 41 -18.01 -12.75 -19.91
C SER A 41 -18.17 -13.63 -18.66
N PRO A 42 -17.47 -14.78 -18.56
CA PRO A 42 -17.52 -15.63 -17.37
C PRO A 42 -17.14 -14.86 -16.10
N ILE A 43 -17.87 -15.06 -15.00
CA ILE A 43 -17.65 -14.35 -13.74
C ILE A 43 -16.21 -14.49 -13.23
N ASP A 44 -15.62 -15.66 -13.40
CA ASP A 44 -14.24 -15.99 -13.06
C ASP A 44 -13.21 -15.10 -13.79
N VAL A 45 -13.49 -14.76 -15.05
CA VAL A 45 -12.65 -13.86 -15.86
C VAL A 45 -12.80 -12.41 -15.36
N GLN A 46 -14.02 -11.99 -15.01
CA GLN A 46 -14.27 -10.65 -14.46
C GLN A 46 -13.52 -10.47 -13.12
N ARG A 47 -13.64 -11.45 -12.21
CA ARG A 47 -12.95 -11.48 -10.91
C ARG A 47 -11.43 -11.43 -11.07
N LEU A 48 -10.86 -12.22 -12.00
CA LEU A 48 -9.42 -12.21 -12.27
C LEU A 48 -8.94 -10.84 -12.76
N ARG A 49 -9.68 -10.20 -13.68
CA ARG A 49 -9.34 -8.87 -14.18
C ARG A 49 -9.38 -7.81 -13.08
N ARG A 50 -10.43 -7.83 -12.23
CA ARG A 50 -10.54 -6.94 -11.06
C ARG A 50 -9.34 -7.07 -10.14
N ARG A 51 -8.93 -8.31 -9.82
CA ARG A 51 -7.73 -8.60 -9.01
C ARG A 51 -6.46 -8.03 -9.65
N ILE A 52 -6.24 -8.28 -10.95
CA ILE A 52 -5.04 -7.79 -11.63
C ILE A 52 -4.99 -6.26 -11.63
N TRP A 53 -6.12 -5.58 -11.89
CA TRP A 53 -6.18 -4.12 -11.87
C TRP A 53 -5.85 -3.54 -10.48
N TRP A 54 -6.44 -4.08 -9.43
CA TRP A 54 -6.14 -3.63 -8.06
C TRP A 54 -4.70 -3.94 -7.64
N CYS A 55 -4.11 -5.04 -8.12
CA CYS A 55 -2.67 -5.26 -7.96
C CYS A 55 -1.84 -4.16 -8.62
N CYS A 56 -2.20 -3.69 -9.82
CA CYS A 56 -1.54 -2.56 -10.47
C CYS A 56 -1.70 -1.26 -9.67
N CYS A 57 -2.88 -0.98 -9.13
CA CYS A 57 -3.13 0.19 -8.28
C CYS A 57 -2.23 0.16 -7.03
N ILE A 58 -2.25 -0.96 -6.29
CA ILE A 58 -1.42 -1.14 -5.08
C ILE A 58 0.07 -0.99 -5.43
N LEU A 59 0.53 -1.62 -6.52
CA LEU A 59 1.92 -1.56 -6.96
C LEU A 59 2.35 -0.13 -7.33
N ASP A 60 1.51 0.62 -8.04
CA ASP A 60 1.78 2.02 -8.40
C ASP A 60 1.95 2.90 -7.16
N ASN A 61 1.09 2.72 -6.15
CA ASN A 61 1.18 3.47 -4.90
C ASN A 61 2.42 3.12 -4.10
N VAL A 62 2.75 1.84 -3.96
CA VAL A 62 3.98 1.43 -3.25
C VAL A 62 5.22 1.98 -3.99
N ALA A 63 5.25 1.88 -5.33
CA ALA A 63 6.31 2.45 -6.16
C ALA A 63 6.45 3.97 -5.96
N SER A 64 5.33 4.69 -5.95
CA SER A 64 5.27 6.13 -5.66
C SER A 64 5.86 6.47 -4.30
N LEU A 65 5.37 5.81 -3.24
CA LEU A 65 5.85 6.03 -1.87
C LEU A 65 7.36 5.78 -1.73
N ALA A 66 7.89 4.77 -2.44
CA ALA A 66 9.29 4.37 -2.35
C ALA A 66 10.25 5.19 -3.22
N THR A 67 9.76 5.94 -4.21
CA THR A 67 10.59 6.72 -5.15
C THR A 67 10.26 8.21 -5.18
N ASP A 68 9.32 8.66 -4.35
CA ASP A 68 8.85 10.05 -4.27
C ASP A 68 8.24 10.60 -5.57
N ARG A 69 7.91 9.71 -6.52
CA ARG A 69 7.24 10.05 -7.78
C ARG A 69 5.73 10.15 -7.58
N THR A 70 5.05 10.93 -8.41
CA THR A 70 3.58 10.91 -8.49
C THR A 70 3.09 9.54 -8.97
N PRO A 71 2.10 8.91 -8.30
CA PRO A 71 1.52 7.67 -8.81
C PRO A 71 0.75 7.93 -10.11
N LYS A 72 0.89 7.04 -11.10
CA LYS A 72 0.35 7.22 -12.45
C LYS A 72 -1.15 7.00 -12.56
N ILE A 73 -1.73 6.19 -11.67
CA ILE A 73 -3.15 5.87 -11.72
C ILE A 73 -3.94 6.92 -10.93
N SER A 74 -4.86 7.63 -11.58
CA SER A 74 -5.84 8.51 -10.91
C SER A 74 -7.13 7.75 -10.61
N GLU A 75 -7.85 8.15 -9.55
CA GLU A 75 -9.19 7.60 -9.24
C GLU A 75 -10.21 7.93 -10.35
N GLN A 76 -9.97 8.98 -11.15
CA GLN A 76 -10.85 9.41 -12.23
C GLN A 76 -10.65 8.60 -13.53
N ASP A 77 -9.57 7.82 -13.64
CA ASP A 77 -9.15 7.17 -14.90
C ASP A 77 -9.70 5.74 -15.05
N PHE A 78 -10.45 5.23 -14.07
CA PHE A 78 -10.95 3.86 -14.09
C PHE A 78 -12.30 3.71 -13.39
N ASP A 79 -13.06 2.69 -13.79
CA ASP A 79 -14.38 2.36 -13.24
C ASP A 79 -14.42 0.90 -12.80
N VAL A 80 -13.48 0.51 -11.94
CA VAL A 80 -13.35 -0.86 -11.45
C VAL A 80 -13.84 -0.90 -10.00
N GLN A 81 -14.86 -1.72 -9.75
CA GLN A 81 -15.41 -1.92 -8.41
C GLN A 81 -14.35 -2.41 -7.42
N MET A 82 -14.54 -2.11 -6.13
CA MET A 82 -13.65 -2.56 -5.06
C MET A 82 -13.60 -4.10 -5.01
N LEU A 83 -12.46 -4.66 -4.60
CA LEU A 83 -12.31 -6.10 -4.40
C LEU A 83 -13.25 -6.63 -3.32
N GLU A 84 -13.80 -7.81 -3.56
CA GLU A 84 -14.58 -8.59 -2.62
C GLU A 84 -13.93 -9.95 -2.37
N ILE A 85 -14.25 -10.61 -1.25
CA ILE A 85 -13.78 -11.97 -0.94
C ILE A 85 -14.18 -12.94 -2.07
N ALA A 86 -15.34 -12.70 -2.70
CA ALA A 86 -15.82 -13.42 -3.87
C ALA A 86 -14.81 -13.44 -5.04
N ASP A 87 -14.01 -12.38 -5.22
CA ASP A 87 -13.03 -12.30 -6.32
C ASP A 87 -11.87 -13.28 -6.15
N PHE A 88 -11.63 -13.80 -4.94
CA PHE A 88 -10.51 -14.69 -4.63
C PHE A 88 -10.87 -16.17 -4.64
N HIS A 89 -12.14 -16.50 -4.89
CA HIS A 89 -12.56 -17.90 -4.99
C HIS A 89 -11.81 -18.61 -6.13
N PRO A 90 -11.51 -19.92 -5.99
CA PRO A 90 -10.85 -20.69 -7.03
C PRO A 90 -11.63 -20.61 -8.36
N LEU A 91 -10.90 -20.36 -9.46
CA LEU A 91 -11.46 -20.39 -10.80
C LEU A 91 -11.86 -21.83 -11.10
N THR A 92 -13.11 -22.17 -10.83
CA THR A 92 -13.55 -23.57 -10.83
C THR A 92 -13.84 -24.05 -12.27
N GLU A 93 -14.03 -23.11 -13.20
CA GLU A 93 -14.51 -23.41 -14.56
C GLU A 93 -13.49 -23.12 -15.67
N VAL A 94 -12.47 -22.28 -15.44
CA VAL A 94 -11.55 -21.82 -16.52
C VAL A 94 -10.49 -22.85 -16.89
N TYR A 95 -10.08 -23.68 -15.94
CA TYR A 95 -9.14 -24.78 -16.19
C TYR A 95 -9.86 -26.09 -15.89
N GLY A 96 -10.53 -26.63 -16.91
CA GLY A 96 -11.07 -27.97 -16.85
C GLY A 96 -10.07 -28.92 -16.21
N ASN A 97 -10.49 -29.51 -15.08
CA ASN A 97 -9.95 -30.74 -14.52
C ASN A 97 -8.72 -30.64 -13.59
N ALA A 98 -8.27 -29.46 -13.18
CA ALA A 98 -7.23 -29.37 -12.13
C ALA A 98 -7.83 -29.48 -10.72
N ARG A 99 -8.47 -30.62 -10.41
CA ARG A 99 -8.82 -30.95 -9.02
C ARG A 99 -7.54 -31.28 -8.27
N TYR A 100 -6.91 -30.28 -7.65
CA TYR A 100 -5.97 -30.52 -6.56
C TYR A 100 -6.78 -30.98 -5.35
N HIS A 101 -7.13 -32.27 -5.33
CA HIS A 101 -7.69 -32.90 -4.15
C HIS A 101 -6.57 -33.06 -3.12
N SER A 102 -6.45 -32.10 -2.20
CA SER A 102 -5.81 -32.34 -0.91
C SER A 102 -6.66 -33.41 -0.21
N CYS A 103 -6.12 -34.62 -0.04
CA CYS A 103 -6.86 -35.80 0.43
C CYS A 103 -7.25 -35.74 1.92
N ASP A 104 -7.00 -34.62 2.61
CA ASP A 104 -7.31 -34.43 4.02
C ASP A 104 -8.24 -33.22 4.21
N ASN A 105 -9.29 -33.41 5.02
CA ASN A 105 -10.30 -32.38 5.29
C ASN A 105 -9.72 -31.23 6.14
N LEU A 106 -8.72 -31.52 6.97
CA LEU A 106 -8.05 -30.51 7.79
C LEU A 106 -7.19 -29.59 6.92
N THR A 107 -6.38 -30.14 6.01
CA THR A 107 -5.58 -29.35 5.08
C THR A 107 -6.44 -28.50 4.15
N ARG A 108 -7.58 -29.00 3.68
CA ARG A 108 -8.52 -28.23 2.86
C ARG A 108 -9.13 -27.05 3.61
N ARG A 109 -9.47 -27.22 4.89
CA ARG A 109 -10.04 -26.16 5.73
C ARG A 109 -9.00 -25.07 5.99
N ASP A 110 -7.78 -25.47 6.31
CA ASP A 110 -6.67 -24.54 6.54
C ASP A 110 -6.28 -23.79 5.26
N GLU A 111 -6.29 -24.46 4.10
CA GLU A 111 -6.09 -23.83 2.79
C GLU A 111 -7.15 -22.78 2.48
N GLN A 112 -8.42 -23.07 2.77
CA GLN A 112 -9.52 -22.12 2.57
C GLN A 112 -9.41 -20.91 3.51
N ASN A 113 -9.15 -21.14 4.80
CA ASN A 113 -8.97 -20.06 5.77
C ASN A 113 -7.78 -19.15 5.39
N ASN A 114 -6.66 -19.74 4.97
CA ASN A 114 -5.49 -18.99 4.53
C ASN A 114 -5.75 -18.16 3.27
N ALA A 115 -6.54 -18.70 2.32
CA ALA A 115 -6.93 -17.97 1.13
C ALA A 115 -7.84 -16.77 1.46
N GLU A 116 -8.76 -16.95 2.41
CA GLU A 116 -9.62 -15.87 2.92
C GLU A 116 -8.82 -14.79 3.64
N ASP A 117 -7.86 -15.16 4.48
CA ASP A 117 -6.98 -14.19 5.15
C ASP A 117 -6.13 -13.39 4.16
N LEU A 118 -5.57 -14.04 3.14
CA LEU A 118 -4.83 -13.35 2.08
C LEU A 118 -5.73 -12.44 1.25
N ALA A 119 -6.95 -12.90 0.92
CA ALA A 119 -7.93 -12.08 0.23
C ALA A 119 -8.26 -10.82 1.05
N GLN A 120 -8.46 -10.97 2.36
CA GLN A 120 -8.72 -9.86 3.26
C GLN A 120 -7.56 -8.86 3.27
N VAL A 121 -6.30 -9.33 3.34
CA VAL A 121 -5.14 -8.44 3.29
C VAL A 121 -5.04 -7.71 1.96
N CYS A 122 -5.32 -8.37 0.82
CA CYS A 122 -5.34 -7.70 -0.48
C CYS A 122 -6.43 -6.63 -0.59
N ILE A 123 -7.63 -6.89 -0.06
CA ILE A 123 -8.72 -5.90 0.02
C ILE A 123 -8.30 -4.72 0.89
N LEU A 124 -7.63 -4.98 2.02
CA LEU A 124 -7.10 -3.93 2.89
C LEU A 124 -6.03 -3.08 2.18
N GLN A 125 -5.15 -3.68 1.38
CA GLN A 125 -4.20 -2.92 0.57
C GLN A 125 -4.90 -2.03 -0.48
N ALA A 126 -5.94 -2.53 -1.15
CA ALA A 126 -6.72 -1.78 -2.12
C ALA A 126 -7.52 -0.62 -1.48
N THR A 127 -8.10 -0.85 -0.30
CA THR A 127 -8.81 0.21 0.44
C THR A 127 -7.85 1.26 1.00
N LEU A 128 -6.66 0.86 1.48
CA LEU A 128 -5.60 1.80 1.85
C LEU A 128 -5.18 2.68 0.67
N TRP A 129 -5.02 2.10 -0.52
CA TRP A 129 -4.75 2.85 -1.74
C TRP A 129 -5.81 3.94 -1.96
N LYS A 130 -7.10 3.58 -1.86
CA LYS A 130 -8.23 4.48 -2.10
C LYS A 130 -8.29 5.61 -1.08
N VAL A 131 -8.06 5.30 0.21
CA VAL A 131 -8.04 6.31 1.27
C VAL A 131 -6.80 7.20 1.16
N GLY A 132 -5.63 6.65 0.81
CA GLY A 132 -4.41 7.42 0.60
C GLY A 132 -4.52 8.42 -0.55
N LYS A 133 -5.17 8.03 -1.66
CA LYS A 133 -5.39 8.91 -2.83
C LYS A 133 -6.32 10.08 -2.59
N ARG A 134 -7.24 9.96 -1.63
CA ARG A 134 -8.10 11.08 -1.20
C ARG A 134 -7.36 12.14 -0.41
N ASN A 135 -6.11 11.87 0.00
CA ASN A 135 -5.31 12.83 0.71
C ASN A 135 -4.48 13.68 -0.30
N PRO A 136 -4.87 14.95 -0.56
CA PRO A 136 -4.21 15.79 -1.56
C PRO A 136 -2.77 16.14 -1.18
N GLN A 137 -2.37 15.92 0.08
CA GLN A 137 -1.01 16.15 0.56
C GLN A 137 -0.05 15.01 0.14
N ILE A 138 -0.56 13.85 -0.29
CA ILE A 138 0.27 12.69 -0.69
C ILE A 138 0.67 12.77 -2.17
N SER A 139 -0.04 13.56 -2.97
CA SER A 139 0.33 13.84 -4.37
C SER A 139 1.56 14.73 -4.43
N THR A 140 2.68 14.18 -4.88
CA THR A 140 3.97 14.88 -5.02
C THR A 140 4.13 15.66 -6.33
N SER A 141 3.03 15.89 -7.07
CA SER A 141 3.09 16.56 -8.38
C SER A 141 3.19 18.08 -8.25
N ASP A 142 4.14 18.67 -8.99
CA ASP A 142 4.19 20.12 -9.23
C ASP A 142 2.98 20.64 -10.04
N ASP A 143 2.34 19.78 -10.85
CA ASP A 143 1.14 20.15 -11.64
C ASP A 143 -0.13 20.25 -10.76
N ASP A 144 -0.19 19.49 -9.66
CA ASP A 144 -1.27 19.58 -8.68
C ASP A 144 -1.15 20.82 -7.78
N ARG A 145 -0.05 21.61 -7.88
CA ARG A 145 0.09 22.88 -7.14
C ARG A 145 -1.04 23.84 -7.49
N LEU A 146 -1.51 23.87 -8.74
CA LEU A 146 -2.59 24.77 -9.15
C LEU A 146 -3.96 24.33 -8.59
N TYR A 147 -4.22 23.02 -8.52
CA TYR A 147 -5.43 22.48 -7.86
C TYR A 147 -5.37 22.60 -6.33
N ASN A 148 -4.16 22.48 -5.75
CA ASN A 148 -3.93 22.71 -4.33
C ASN A 148 -4.12 24.18 -3.95
N ILE A 149 -3.67 25.14 -4.76
CA ILE A 149 -3.90 26.57 -4.50
C ILE A 149 -5.40 26.92 -4.53
N MET A 150 -6.17 26.32 -5.44
CA MET A 150 -7.63 26.51 -5.45
C MET A 150 -8.34 25.80 -4.29
N SER A 151 -7.91 24.60 -3.88
CA SER A 151 -8.46 23.90 -2.70
C SER A 151 -8.00 24.51 -1.37
N GLN A 152 -6.86 25.18 -1.34
CA GLN A 152 -6.35 25.93 -0.18
C GLN A 152 -7.20 27.16 0.13
N SER A 153 -7.90 27.75 -0.85
CA SER A 153 -8.86 28.83 -0.60
C SER A 153 -10.05 28.38 0.26
N SER A 154 -10.35 27.07 0.28
CA SER A 154 -11.37 26.46 1.15
C SER A 154 -10.84 26.07 2.54
N LEU A 155 -9.53 26.12 2.79
CA LEU A 155 -8.90 25.67 4.04
C LEU A 155 -8.52 26.82 4.99
N LEU A 156 -9.08 28.01 4.79
CA LEU A 156 -9.07 29.09 5.79
C LEU A 156 -9.88 28.76 7.06
N ALA A 157 -10.30 27.50 7.25
CA ALA A 157 -11.01 27.01 8.42
C ALA A 157 -10.29 25.78 9.03
N GLY A 158 -9.23 26.04 9.79
CA GLY A 158 -9.24 25.78 11.22
C GLY A 158 -9.24 24.35 11.79
N ASP A 159 -9.24 23.26 11.01
CA ASP A 159 -9.25 21.92 11.61
C ASP A 159 -7.93 21.15 11.42
N LEU A 160 -7.20 21.02 12.53
CA LEU A 160 -5.99 20.19 12.72
C LEU A 160 -6.17 18.73 12.23
N PHE A 161 -7.40 18.24 12.13
CA PHE A 161 -7.74 16.88 11.72
C PHE A 161 -8.00 16.72 10.20
N THR A 162 -7.90 17.81 9.42
CA THR A 162 -8.16 17.79 7.97
C THR A 162 -6.95 17.38 7.15
N TRP A 163 -5.71 17.64 7.62
CA TRP A 163 -4.49 17.36 6.86
C TRP A 163 -4.10 15.87 6.89
N LEU A 164 -4.21 15.22 8.05
CA LEU A 164 -4.14 13.77 8.16
C LEU A 164 -5.58 13.28 8.04
N ASP A 165 -6.01 13.04 6.79
CA ASP A 165 -7.39 12.64 6.46
C ASP A 165 -7.96 11.73 7.55
N ARG A 166 -9.04 12.19 8.21
CA ARG A 166 -9.78 11.44 9.23
C ARG A 166 -10.09 10.03 8.74
N SER A 167 -10.30 9.86 7.44
CA SER A 167 -10.56 8.58 6.79
C SER A 167 -9.36 7.62 6.90
N LEU A 168 -8.11 8.10 6.85
CA LEU A 168 -6.90 7.28 6.96
C LEU A 168 -6.71 6.75 8.38
N VAL A 169 -6.90 7.62 9.39
CA VAL A 169 -6.85 7.22 10.80
C VAL A 169 -8.01 6.28 11.12
N GLN A 170 -9.22 6.62 10.70
CA GLN A 170 -10.40 5.78 10.88
C GLN A 170 -10.26 4.42 10.17
N TRP A 171 -9.63 4.39 8.99
CA TRP A 171 -9.35 3.15 8.27
C TRP A 171 -8.40 2.27 9.09
N TYR A 172 -7.30 2.82 9.62
CA TYR A 172 -6.41 2.07 10.50
C TYR A 172 -7.12 1.61 11.77
N ASP A 173 -8.01 2.45 12.32
CA ASP A 173 -8.82 2.14 13.49
C ASP A 173 -9.92 1.10 13.27
N SER A 174 -10.27 0.84 12.01
CA SER A 174 -11.20 -0.24 11.65
C SER A 174 -10.51 -1.60 11.49
N LEU A 175 -9.17 -1.65 11.49
CA LEU A 175 -8.44 -2.90 11.29
C LEU A 175 -8.60 -3.85 12.50
N PRO A 176 -8.76 -5.17 12.26
CA PRO A 176 -8.70 -6.18 13.30
C PRO A 176 -7.41 -6.09 14.11
N SER A 177 -7.50 -6.32 15.43
CA SER A 177 -6.34 -6.30 16.34
C SER A 177 -5.26 -7.30 15.93
N SER A 178 -5.66 -8.43 15.35
CA SER A 178 -4.75 -9.44 14.79
C SER A 178 -3.85 -8.92 13.66
N ILE A 179 -4.25 -7.87 12.95
CA ILE A 179 -3.45 -7.25 11.88
C ILE A 179 -2.72 -6.03 12.43
N ARG A 180 -3.39 -5.23 13.26
CA ARG A 180 -2.87 -3.98 13.81
C ARG A 180 -1.68 -4.22 14.74
N ASP A 181 -1.89 -5.05 15.76
CA ASP A 181 -0.99 -5.15 16.93
C ASP A 181 -0.03 -6.33 16.84
N HIS A 182 -0.09 -7.11 15.76
CA HIS A 182 0.69 -8.34 15.65
C HIS A 182 2.19 -8.08 15.66
N VAL A 183 2.87 -8.52 16.71
CA VAL A 183 4.34 -8.50 16.77
C VAL A 183 4.84 -9.82 16.25
N ILE A 184 5.75 -9.77 15.28
CA ILE A 184 6.41 -10.96 14.77
C ILE A 184 7.07 -11.63 15.98
N THR A 185 6.82 -12.91 16.21
CA THR A 185 7.45 -13.77 17.24
C THR A 185 8.38 -14.82 16.62
N SER A 186 9.20 -15.51 17.42
CA SER A 186 10.08 -16.59 16.92
C SER A 186 9.30 -17.84 16.50
N SER A 187 8.08 -18.02 17.03
CA SER A 187 7.18 -19.12 16.68
C SER A 187 6.72 -19.03 15.22
N ASP A 188 6.55 -17.81 14.69
CA ASP A 188 5.92 -17.56 13.40
C ASP A 188 6.73 -18.05 12.18
N GLY A 189 8.02 -18.36 12.36
CA GLY A 189 8.88 -18.87 11.30
C GLY A 189 8.73 -20.36 10.99
N HIS A 190 7.98 -21.12 11.81
CA HIS A 190 7.91 -22.58 11.67
C HIS A 190 6.86 -23.04 10.66
N ASP A 191 5.82 -22.23 10.40
CA ASP A 191 4.80 -22.53 9.40
C ASP A 191 4.91 -21.57 8.21
N ARG A 192 5.42 -22.09 7.09
CA ARG A 192 5.58 -21.36 5.84
C ARG A 192 4.26 -20.81 5.29
N ARG A 193 3.10 -21.38 5.64
CA ARG A 193 1.78 -20.89 5.21
C ARG A 193 1.37 -19.65 5.98
N ASN A 194 1.46 -19.69 7.31
CA ASN A 194 1.24 -18.53 8.18
C ASN A 194 2.22 -17.39 7.88
N MET A 195 3.43 -17.74 7.45
CA MET A 195 4.46 -16.77 7.07
C MET A 195 4.04 -15.84 5.93
N VAL A 196 3.33 -16.32 4.89
CA VAL A 196 2.91 -15.46 3.76
C VAL A 196 1.86 -14.45 4.21
N ILE A 197 0.91 -14.88 5.05
CA ILE A 197 -0.12 -14.01 5.62
C ILE A 197 0.55 -12.95 6.49
N LEU A 198 1.44 -13.39 7.38
CA LEU A 198 2.21 -12.53 8.27
C LEU A 198 3.02 -11.47 7.53
N LEU A 199 3.78 -11.87 6.50
CA LEU A 199 4.56 -10.93 5.71
C LEU A 199 3.67 -9.94 4.96
N SER A 200 2.52 -10.40 4.47
CA SER A 200 1.56 -9.53 3.76
C SER A 200 0.93 -8.49 4.69
N GLN A 201 0.53 -8.90 5.91
CA GLN A 201 0.04 -8.01 6.96
C GLN A 201 1.12 -7.03 7.44
N THR A 202 2.35 -7.52 7.59
CA THR A 202 3.49 -6.69 7.97
C THR A 202 3.79 -5.64 6.89
N PHE A 203 3.75 -6.04 5.62
CA PHE A 203 3.93 -5.13 4.50
C PHE A 203 2.80 -4.09 4.41
N LEU A 204 1.54 -4.48 4.63
CA LEU A 204 0.42 -3.53 4.72
C LEU A 204 0.68 -2.43 5.76
N ARG A 205 1.17 -2.80 6.95
CA ARG A 205 1.50 -1.83 8.01
C ARG A 205 2.66 -0.92 7.62
N VAL A 206 3.69 -1.45 7.00
CA VAL A 206 4.82 -0.65 6.48
C VAL A 206 4.31 0.38 5.46
N VAL A 207 3.44 -0.02 4.54
CA VAL A 207 2.84 0.89 3.54
C VAL A 207 1.98 1.96 4.20
N TYR A 208 1.16 1.59 5.19
CA TYR A 208 0.38 2.57 5.97
C TYR A 208 1.26 3.61 6.66
N GLN A 209 2.28 3.17 7.41
CA GLN A 209 3.19 4.08 8.10
C GLN A 209 3.95 4.98 7.13
N MET A 210 4.31 4.46 5.95
CA MET A 210 4.95 5.25 4.90
C MET A 210 4.00 6.30 4.31
N THR A 211 2.72 5.96 4.16
CA THR A 211 1.65 6.87 3.72
C THR A 211 1.51 8.04 4.72
N VAL A 212 1.47 7.75 6.02
CA VAL A 212 1.42 8.77 7.09
C VAL A 212 2.69 9.64 7.07
N LEU A 213 3.87 9.03 6.96
CA LEU A 213 5.15 9.75 6.88
C LEU A 213 5.17 10.74 5.71
N LYS A 214 4.71 10.31 4.52
CA LYS A 214 4.66 11.16 3.32
C LYS A 214 3.65 12.30 3.46
N ALA A 215 2.47 12.05 4.02
CA ALA A 215 1.49 13.10 4.31
C ALA A 215 2.07 14.16 5.27
N CYS A 216 2.74 13.73 6.35
CA CYS A 216 3.38 14.63 7.31
C CYS A 216 4.52 15.45 6.66
N GLN A 217 5.34 14.83 5.80
CA GLN A 217 6.43 15.51 5.10
C GLN A 217 5.93 16.59 4.15
N SER A 218 4.88 16.30 3.39
CA SER A 218 4.23 17.26 2.50
C SER A 218 3.63 18.42 3.28
N ARG A 219 2.91 18.10 4.37
CA ARG A 219 2.32 19.13 5.24
C ARG A 219 3.37 20.01 5.89
N LEU A 220 4.46 19.45 6.40
CA LEU A 220 5.57 20.21 6.98
C LEU A 220 6.22 21.15 5.95
N ARG A 221 6.36 20.71 4.70
CA ARG A 221 6.87 21.56 3.60
C ARG A 221 5.94 22.74 3.36
N ASN A 222 4.64 22.48 3.24
CA ASN A 222 3.63 23.52 3.03
C ASN A 222 3.57 24.50 4.21
N LEU A 223 3.66 24.01 5.46
CA LEU A 223 3.70 24.85 6.65
C LEU A 223 4.90 25.80 6.61
N ILE A 224 6.11 25.31 6.31
CA ILE A 224 7.32 26.14 6.24
C ILE A 224 7.18 27.25 5.18
N GLU A 225 6.48 26.99 4.07
CA GLU A 225 6.26 27.96 2.99
C GLU A 225 5.18 29.01 3.34
N THR A 226 4.24 28.71 4.23
CA THR A 226 3.18 29.64 4.66
C THR A 226 3.59 30.44 5.90
N GLU A 227 3.58 31.78 5.84
CA GLU A 227 4.02 32.65 6.94
C GLU A 227 3.12 32.62 8.21
N PHE A 228 1.93 32.00 8.13
CA PHE A 228 1.00 31.85 9.26
C PHE A 228 0.92 30.38 9.71
N THR A 229 1.93 29.91 10.43
CA THR A 229 2.00 28.53 10.92
C THR A 229 1.62 28.37 12.39
N SER A 230 0.81 27.35 12.68
CA SER A 230 0.62 26.85 14.04
C SER A 230 1.84 26.03 14.46
N CYS A 231 2.61 26.52 15.44
CA CYS A 231 3.75 25.79 16.02
C CYS A 231 3.35 24.37 16.47
N PHE A 232 2.16 24.25 17.06
CA PHE A 232 1.60 22.97 17.49
C PHE A 232 1.38 21.98 16.33
N GLU A 233 0.92 22.46 15.17
CA GLU A 233 0.72 21.59 14.01
C GLU A 233 2.05 21.08 13.45
N MET A 234 3.09 21.93 13.43
CA MET A 234 4.44 21.53 13.06
C MET A 234 4.99 20.46 14.01
N GLU A 235 4.86 20.66 15.32
CA GLU A 235 5.30 19.69 16.34
C GLU A 235 4.56 18.35 16.18
N LEU A 236 3.25 18.38 15.95
CA LEU A 236 2.45 17.17 15.74
C LEU A 236 2.88 16.42 14.46
N CYS A 237 3.07 17.12 13.34
CA CYS A 237 3.55 16.52 12.09
C CYS A 237 4.93 15.88 12.28
N GLN A 238 5.84 16.55 12.99
CA GLN A 238 7.17 16.03 13.29
C GLN A 238 7.10 14.78 14.18
N LEU A 239 6.27 14.80 15.22
CA LEU A 239 6.07 13.67 16.13
C LEU A 239 5.53 12.44 15.39
N LEU A 240 4.49 12.63 14.56
CA LEU A 240 3.89 11.56 13.77
C LEU A 240 4.86 11.02 12.72
N ALA A 241 5.60 11.89 12.03
CA ALA A 241 6.60 11.48 11.07
C ALA A 241 7.74 10.67 11.72
N ASP A 242 8.27 11.13 12.87
CA ASP A 242 9.31 10.40 13.60
C ASP A 242 8.80 9.05 14.14
N SER A 243 7.58 9.01 14.68
CA SER A 243 6.94 7.76 15.13
C SER A 243 6.77 6.78 13.97
N SER A 244 6.27 7.25 12.83
CA SER A 244 6.04 6.43 11.63
C SER A 244 7.37 5.88 11.08
N ALA A 245 8.39 6.74 10.96
CA ALA A 245 9.71 6.32 10.51
C ALA A 245 10.35 5.27 11.44
N LYS A 246 10.23 5.46 12.77
CA LYS A 246 10.66 4.47 13.76
C LYS A 246 9.93 3.14 13.59
N HIS A 247 8.61 3.17 13.37
CA HIS A 247 7.82 1.96 13.19
C HIS A 247 8.26 1.21 11.93
N ILE A 248 8.44 1.89 10.79
CA ILE A 248 8.91 1.27 9.53
C ILE A 248 10.25 0.57 9.75
N ILE A 249 11.24 1.26 10.31
CA ILE A 249 12.60 0.74 10.50
C ILE A 249 12.57 -0.48 11.43
N ARG A 250 11.87 -0.40 12.57
CA ARG A 250 11.77 -1.49 13.54
C ARG A 250 11.07 -2.71 12.96
N THR A 251 9.98 -2.50 12.24
CA THR A 251 9.19 -3.59 11.66
C THR A 251 10.00 -4.33 10.60
N ILE A 252 10.70 -3.62 9.72
CA ILE A 252 11.54 -4.26 8.70
C ILE A 252 12.75 -4.96 9.32
N ALA A 253 13.43 -4.32 10.29
CA ALA A 253 14.52 -4.94 11.03
C ALA A 253 14.07 -6.22 11.75
N ALA A 254 12.90 -6.23 12.38
CA ALA A 254 12.35 -7.42 13.05
C ALA A 254 12.07 -8.59 12.09
N VAL A 255 11.77 -8.31 10.81
CA VAL A 255 11.64 -9.33 9.76
C VAL A 255 13.02 -9.84 9.33
N ASP A 256 13.98 -8.93 9.16
CA ASP A 256 15.36 -9.24 8.78
C ASP A 256 16.08 -10.08 9.85
N ASP A 257 15.94 -9.72 11.13
CA ASP A 257 16.54 -10.41 12.29
C ASP A 257 16.13 -11.88 12.39
N LYS A 258 14.97 -12.23 11.79
CA LYS A 258 14.45 -13.59 11.75
C LYS A 258 14.80 -14.34 10.47
N GLY A 259 15.67 -13.76 9.65
CA GLY A 259 16.06 -14.31 8.36
C GLY A 259 14.95 -14.24 7.31
N MET A 260 13.83 -13.56 7.58
CA MET A 260 12.67 -13.49 6.68
C MET A 260 12.74 -12.31 5.70
N GLY A 261 13.76 -11.45 5.83
CA GLY A 261 13.95 -10.24 5.02
C GLY A 261 13.94 -10.43 3.52
N HIS A 262 14.39 -11.60 3.04
CA HIS A 262 14.44 -11.92 1.62
C HIS A 262 13.06 -12.23 1.01
N PHE A 263 12.04 -12.47 1.83
CA PHE A 263 10.67 -12.68 1.38
C PHE A 263 9.87 -11.38 1.29
N LEU A 264 10.36 -10.29 1.87
CA LEU A 264 9.74 -8.99 1.67
C LEU A 264 9.96 -8.51 0.24
N PRO A 265 8.99 -7.78 -0.34
CA PRO A 265 9.19 -7.10 -1.62
C PRO A 265 10.47 -6.26 -1.58
N PRO A 266 11.34 -6.26 -2.61
CA PRO A 266 12.59 -5.50 -2.63
C PRO A 266 12.39 -4.01 -2.32
N ILE A 267 11.25 -3.46 -2.75
CA ILE A 267 10.82 -2.08 -2.49
C ILE A 267 10.68 -1.74 -0.99
N SER A 268 10.49 -2.74 -0.12
CA SER A 268 10.45 -2.56 1.33
C SER A 268 11.78 -2.00 1.85
N ARG A 269 12.93 -2.40 1.26
CA ARG A 269 14.23 -1.84 1.63
C ARG A 269 14.34 -0.37 1.24
N SER A 270 13.83 0.02 0.08
CA SER A 270 13.78 1.42 -0.34
C SER A 270 12.92 2.26 0.62
N ILE A 271 11.78 1.73 1.06
CA ILE A 271 10.93 2.37 2.09
C ILE A 271 11.70 2.53 3.41
N ALA A 272 12.42 1.51 3.87
CA ALA A 272 13.24 1.58 5.08
C ALA A 272 14.33 2.67 4.98
N LEU A 273 15.01 2.76 3.83
CA LEU A 273 16.05 3.76 3.58
C LEU A 273 15.49 5.18 3.59
N LEU A 274 14.33 5.41 2.98
CA LEU A 274 13.66 6.72 3.02
C LEU A 274 13.27 7.13 4.45
N ALA A 275 12.74 6.18 5.24
CA ALA A 275 12.43 6.42 6.64
C ALA A 275 13.69 6.75 7.46
N ALA A 276 14.80 6.02 7.23
CA ALA A 276 16.07 6.28 7.89
C ALA A 276 16.65 7.66 7.52
N ASN A 277 16.61 8.03 6.24
CA ASN A 277 17.06 9.33 5.76
C ASN A 277 16.27 10.49 6.38
N PHE A 278 14.95 10.34 6.52
CA PHE A 278 14.13 11.32 7.24
C PHE A 278 14.65 11.53 8.67
N LYS A 279 14.88 10.46 9.43
CA LYS A 279 15.40 10.55 10.81
C LYS A 279 16.79 11.19 10.87
N ALA A 280 17.68 10.83 9.96
CA ALA A 280 19.02 11.42 9.90
C ALA A 280 18.95 12.94 9.63
N SER A 281 18.07 13.37 8.71
CA SER A 281 17.87 14.79 8.41
C SER A 281 17.28 15.58 9.58
N ALA A 282 16.39 14.96 10.36
CA ALA A 282 15.79 15.57 11.54
C ALA A 282 16.82 15.76 12.67
N ALA A 283 17.72 14.78 12.87
CA ALA A 283 18.77 14.86 13.88
C ALA A 283 19.78 15.99 13.58
N ILE A 284 20.16 16.18 12.31
CA ILE A 284 21.09 17.24 11.89
C ILE A 284 20.50 18.64 12.12
N LYS A 285 19.18 18.80 11.98
CA LYS A 285 18.47 20.07 12.24
C LYS A 285 18.36 20.41 13.73
N GLN A 286 18.43 19.43 14.62
CA GLN A 286 18.39 19.66 16.08
C GLN A 286 19.78 19.94 16.70
N SER A 287 20.87 19.67 15.98
CA SER A 287 22.25 19.93 16.42
C SER A 287 22.83 21.28 15.98
N ARG A 288 22.02 22.12 15.32
CA ARG A 288 22.35 23.49 14.92
C ARG A 288 21.48 24.46 15.69
#